data_AF-A0A7J4T710-F1
#
_entry.id   AF-A0A7J4T710-F1
#
_cell.length_a   1.000
_cell.length_b   1.000
_cell.length_c   1.000
_cell.angle_alpha   90.00
_cell.angle_beta   90.00
_cell.angle_gamma   90.00
#
_symmetry.space_group_name_H-M   'P 1'
#
loop_
_entity.id
_entity.type
_entity.pdbx_description
1 polymer ?
#
loop_
_entity_poly.entity_id
_entity_poly.type
_entity_poly.pdbx_seq_one_letter_code
_entity_poly.pdbx_strand_id
1 'polypeptide(L)'
;MGLIPRIHPFQSPLQRPASGRDVAWSEDDQQFMRRAIEVAEKGRGRVSPNPLVGCVLVKDGKEIAQGWHDHLGGLHAEQMAIHDAEAKGMSVNGATAYVTLEPCNHFGRTP
;
A
#
# COMPACT_ATOMS: atom_id res chain seq x y z
N MET A 1 5.76 -22.35 2.26
CA MET A 1 7.02 -21.63 2.58
C MET A 1 6.76 -20.15 2.30
N GLY A 2 6.23 -19.43 3.28
CA GLY A 2 5.69 -18.07 3.10
C GLY A 2 6.79 -17.02 3.06
N LEU A 3 6.80 -16.22 1.99
CA LEU A 3 7.69 -15.06 1.86
C LEU A 3 7.06 -13.88 2.60
N ILE A 4 7.69 -13.51 3.71
CA ILE A 4 7.40 -12.30 4.46
C ILE A 4 7.89 -11.09 3.62
N PRO A 5 7.06 -10.07 3.35
CA PRO A 5 7.53 -8.85 2.70
C PRO A 5 8.48 -8.07 3.63
N ARG A 6 9.64 -7.65 3.09
CA ARG A 6 10.69 -6.94 3.84
C ARG A 6 10.27 -5.50 4.17
N ILE A 7 10.17 -5.23 5.46
CA ILE A 7 10.12 -3.90 6.09
C ILE A 7 11.53 -3.27 6.13
N HIS A 8 11.68 -1.99 5.78
CA HIS A 8 12.98 -1.28 5.78
C HIS A 8 12.97 -0.08 6.75
N PRO A 9 13.68 -0.14 7.89
CA PRO A 9 13.83 1.03 8.76
C PRO A 9 14.77 2.07 8.13
N PHE A 10 14.44 3.36 8.32
CA PHE A 10 15.25 4.50 7.90
C PHE A 10 16.64 4.45 8.58
N GLN A 11 17.70 4.28 7.79
CA GLN A 11 19.09 4.38 8.26
C GLN A 11 19.88 5.38 7.42
N SER A 12 20.72 6.14 8.13
CA SER A 12 21.50 7.31 7.71
C SER A 12 22.27 7.15 6.39
N PRO A 13 22.35 8.20 5.55
CA PRO A 13 22.78 8.12 4.14
C PRO A 13 24.28 7.95 3.87
N LEU A 14 25.13 7.61 4.85
CA LEU A 14 26.59 7.67 4.64
C LEU A 14 27.36 6.34 4.58
N GLN A 15 26.74 5.16 4.63
CA GLN A 15 27.47 3.90 4.41
C GLN A 15 26.59 2.75 3.89
N ARG A 16 26.39 2.60 2.56
CA ARG A 16 26.08 1.28 1.94
C ARG A 16 26.54 1.21 0.46
N PRO A 17 27.34 0.19 0.06
CA PRO A 17 27.65 -0.08 -1.33
C PRO A 17 26.67 -1.07 -2.01
N ALA A 18 26.41 -0.80 -3.28
CA ALA A 18 25.87 -1.58 -4.40
C ALA A 18 25.21 -2.96 -4.15
N SER A 19 23.87 -2.99 -4.09
CA SER A 19 23.00 -4.01 -4.74
C SER A 19 21.51 -3.81 -4.43
N GLY A 20 21.01 -2.58 -4.51
CA GLY A 20 19.59 -2.24 -4.43
C GLY A 20 19.38 -0.98 -5.25
N ARG A 21 18.50 -1.01 -6.24
CA ARG A 21 18.28 0.16 -7.10
C ARG A 21 17.73 1.30 -6.24
N ASP A 22 18.51 2.36 -6.08
CA ASP A 22 17.99 3.69 -5.74
C ASP A 22 17.15 4.16 -6.93
N VAL A 23 15.91 3.69 -7.01
CA VAL A 23 14.95 4.15 -8.03
C VAL A 23 14.39 5.47 -7.54
N ALA A 24 14.80 6.57 -8.18
CA ALA A 24 14.12 7.84 -8.02
C ALA A 24 12.65 7.67 -8.41
N TRP A 25 11.74 8.15 -7.57
CA TRP A 25 10.30 8.13 -7.84
C TRP A 25 10.00 8.93 -9.11
N SER A 26 9.30 8.33 -10.06
CA SER A 26 8.79 9.05 -11.23
C SER A 26 7.69 10.03 -10.84
N GLU A 27 7.34 10.96 -11.74
CA GLU A 27 6.18 11.83 -11.54
C GLU A 27 4.88 11.04 -11.39
N ASP A 28 4.75 9.92 -12.10
CA ASP A 28 3.61 9.00 -12.00
C ASP A 28 3.56 8.33 -10.64
N ASP A 29 4.70 7.86 -10.10
CA ASP A 29 4.75 7.28 -8.76
C ASP A 29 4.28 8.27 -7.69
N GLN A 30 4.66 9.54 -7.83
CA GLN A 30 4.20 10.59 -6.91
C GLN A 30 2.69 10.87 -7.07
N GLN A 31 2.16 10.80 -8.30
CA GLN A 31 0.71 10.95 -8.54
C GLN A 31 -0.07 9.80 -7.91
N PHE A 32 0.38 8.55 -8.06
CA PHE A 32 -0.29 7.40 -7.45
C PHE A 32 -0.17 7.41 -5.92
N MET A 33 0.95 7.90 -5.36
CA MET A 33 1.04 8.07 -3.91
C MET A 33 0.11 9.18 -3.39
N ARG A 34 0.01 10.32 -4.08
CA ARG A 34 -1.01 11.35 -3.76
C ARG A 34 -2.41 10.77 -3.80
N ARG A 35 -2.69 9.94 -4.80
CA ARG A 35 -3.96 9.24 -4.93
C ARG A 35 -4.21 8.28 -3.77
N ALA A 36 -3.22 7.53 -3.30
CA ALA A 36 -3.34 6.67 -2.12
C ALA A 36 -3.70 7.48 -0.86
N ILE A 37 -3.16 8.69 -0.70
CA ILE A 37 -3.52 9.60 0.39
C ILE A 37 -4.99 10.03 0.28
N GLU A 38 -5.45 10.44 -0.90
CA GLU A 38 -6.88 10.77 -1.12
C GLU A 38 -7.81 9.59 -0.83
N VAL A 39 -7.36 8.36 -1.13
CA VAL A 39 -8.11 7.14 -0.82
C VAL A 39 -8.17 6.92 0.70
N ALA A 40 -7.07 7.15 1.42
CA ALA A 40 -7.00 7.03 2.89
C ALA A 40 -8.00 7.97 3.59
N GLU A 41 -8.21 9.17 3.05
CA GLU A 41 -9.14 10.19 3.58
C GLU A 41 -10.57 9.67 3.71
N LYS A 42 -10.98 8.68 2.91
CA LYS A 42 -12.30 8.05 3.03
C LYS A 42 -12.49 7.42 4.41
N GLY A 43 -11.45 6.93 5.09
CA GLY A 43 -11.52 6.35 6.43
C GLY A 43 -11.66 7.39 7.56
N ARG A 44 -11.57 8.69 7.26
CA ARG A 44 -11.51 9.76 8.28
C ARG A 44 -12.69 9.69 9.24
N GLY A 45 -12.38 9.78 10.53
CA GLY A 45 -13.36 9.77 11.62
C GLY A 45 -13.91 8.39 11.99
N ARG A 46 -13.58 7.32 11.24
CA ARG A 46 -14.13 5.98 11.45
C ARG A 46 -13.11 4.96 11.97
N VAL A 47 -11.83 5.29 11.86
CA VAL A 47 -10.73 4.35 12.16
C VAL A 47 -9.94 4.68 13.42
N SER A 48 -10.21 5.80 14.10
CA SER A 48 -9.50 6.13 15.36
C SER A 48 -9.71 5.00 16.40
N PRO A 49 -8.66 4.53 17.12
CA PRO A 49 -7.30 5.08 17.23
C PRO A 49 -6.30 4.61 16.14
N ASN A 50 -6.72 3.80 15.18
CA ASN A 50 -5.87 3.31 14.10
C ASN A 50 -5.54 4.43 13.09
N PRO A 51 -4.40 4.34 12.37
CA PRO A 51 -4.02 5.31 11.36
C PRO A 51 -4.96 5.29 10.14
N LEU A 52 -5.04 6.42 9.44
CA LEU A 52 -5.62 6.47 8.10
C LEU A 52 -4.64 5.84 7.12
N VAL A 53 -5.06 4.77 6.46
CA VAL A 53 -4.26 4.07 5.47
C VAL A 53 -5.06 3.91 4.19
N GLY A 54 -4.42 4.25 3.08
CA GLY A 54 -4.94 4.06 1.73
C GLY A 54 -3.94 3.29 0.88
N CYS A 55 -4.46 2.52 -0.07
CA CYS A 55 -3.71 1.74 -1.02
C CYS A 55 -4.33 1.87 -2.41
N VAL A 56 -3.50 2.03 -3.43
CA VAL A 56 -3.91 1.88 -4.84
C VAL A 56 -3.05 0.84 -5.53
N LEU A 57 -3.69 0.01 -6.36
CA LEU A 57 -3.03 -0.96 -7.22
C LEU A 57 -2.99 -0.41 -8.64
N VAL A 58 -1.80 -0.37 -9.23
CA VAL A 58 -1.55 0.17 -10.56
C VAL A 58 -0.95 -0.90 -11.44
N LYS A 59 -1.48 -1.07 -12.65
CA LYS A 59 -0.97 -2.00 -13.65
C LYS A 59 -0.91 -1.32 -15.00
N ASP A 60 0.20 -1.48 -15.70
CA ASP A 60 0.43 -0.86 -17.01
C ASP A 60 0.17 0.66 -17.01
N GLY A 61 0.59 1.35 -15.94
CA GLY A 61 0.43 2.79 -15.75
C GLY A 61 -1.00 3.25 -15.41
N LYS A 62 -1.91 2.34 -15.03
CA LYS A 62 -3.30 2.65 -14.71
C LYS A 62 -3.71 2.13 -13.34
N GLU A 63 -4.42 2.95 -12.56
CA GLU A 63 -5.08 2.48 -11.34
C GLU A 63 -6.15 1.44 -11.71
N ILE A 64 -5.98 0.22 -11.21
CA ILE A 64 -6.94 -0.88 -11.37
C ILE A 64 -7.83 -1.02 -10.13
N ALA A 65 -7.31 -0.73 -8.94
CA ALA A 65 -8.09 -0.86 -7.71
C ALA A 65 -7.60 0.05 -6.60
N GLN A 66 -8.45 0.25 -5.60
CA GLN A 66 -8.17 1.09 -4.44
C GLN A 66 -8.77 0.49 -3.18
N GLY A 67 -8.15 0.75 -2.04
CA GLY A 67 -8.63 0.30 -0.74
C GLY A 67 -8.20 1.26 0.37
N TRP A 68 -9.01 1.36 1.41
CA TRP A 68 -8.71 2.10 2.62
C TRP A 68 -9.20 1.32 3.82
N HIS A 69 -8.57 1.53 4.98
CA HIS A 69 -9.14 1.03 6.22
C HIS A 69 -10.42 1.83 6.53
N ASP A 70 -11.57 1.19 6.52
CA ASP A 70 -12.87 1.85 6.52
C ASP A 70 -13.52 1.93 7.92
N HIS A 71 -13.25 0.96 8.80
CA HIS A 71 -13.68 0.92 10.20
C HIS A 71 -12.81 -0.03 11.04
N LEU A 72 -12.85 0.13 12.36
CA LEU A 72 -12.13 -0.74 13.30
C LEU A 72 -12.53 -2.22 13.15
N GLY A 73 -11.53 -3.09 12.97
CA GLY A 73 -11.74 -4.52 12.76
C GLY A 73 -12.05 -4.92 11.31
N GLY A 74 -12.22 -3.94 10.41
CA GLY A 74 -12.28 -4.16 8.97
C GLY A 74 -10.92 -4.51 8.37
N LEU A 75 -10.91 -4.79 7.08
CA LEU A 75 -9.70 -5.13 6.32
C LEU A 75 -8.70 -3.95 6.30
N HIS A 76 -7.42 -4.28 6.17
CA HIS A 76 -6.38 -3.29 5.90
C HIS A 76 -6.52 -2.73 4.46
N ALA A 77 -5.92 -1.57 4.21
CA ALA A 77 -6.05 -0.89 2.93
C ALA A 77 -5.60 -1.74 1.73
N GLU A 78 -4.52 -2.51 1.89
CA GLU A 78 -3.98 -3.40 0.85
C GLU A 78 -4.93 -4.54 0.54
N GLN A 79 -5.49 -5.18 1.57
CA GLN A 79 -6.48 -6.25 1.42
C GLN A 79 -7.76 -5.74 0.78
N MET A 80 -8.22 -4.54 1.17
CA MET A 80 -9.36 -3.88 0.52
C MET A 80 -9.09 -3.60 -0.95
N ALA A 81 -7.87 -3.18 -1.32
CA ALA A 81 -7.52 -2.91 -2.71
C ALA A 81 -7.48 -4.19 -3.56
N ILE A 82 -7.00 -5.30 -3.00
CA ILE A 82 -7.04 -6.61 -3.67
C ILE A 82 -8.49 -7.07 -3.83
N HIS A 83 -9.31 -6.98 -2.79
CA HIS A 83 -10.72 -7.35 -2.84
C HIS A 83 -11.50 -6.49 -3.87
N ASP A 84 -11.22 -5.19 -3.95
CA ASP A 84 -11.79 -4.31 -4.97
C ASP A 84 -11.36 -4.73 -6.40
N ALA A 85 -10.11 -5.15 -6.60
CA ALA A 85 -9.65 -5.68 -7.88
C ALA A 85 -10.36 -6.98 -8.26
N GLU A 86 -10.50 -7.92 -7.31
CA GLU A 86 -11.20 -9.19 -7.50
C GLU A 86 -12.67 -8.97 -7.85
N ALA A 87 -13.36 -8.07 -7.13
CA ALA A 87 -14.75 -7.71 -7.41
C ALA A 87 -14.95 -7.10 -8.81
N LYS A 88 -13.92 -6.42 -9.35
CA LYS A 88 -13.90 -5.88 -10.71
C LYS A 88 -13.44 -6.89 -11.77
N GLY A 89 -13.08 -8.11 -11.37
CA GLY A 89 -12.52 -9.12 -12.28
C GLY A 89 -11.13 -8.78 -12.81
N MET A 90 -10.35 -7.96 -12.08
CA MET A 90 -9.01 -7.53 -12.49
C MET A 90 -7.93 -8.30 -11.75
N SER A 91 -6.97 -8.84 -12.52
CA SER A 91 -5.80 -9.52 -11.96
C SER A 91 -4.78 -8.53 -11.42
N VAL A 92 -4.43 -8.69 -10.14
CA VAL A 92 -3.39 -7.91 -9.45
C VAL A 92 -1.96 -8.40 -9.74
N ASN A 93 -1.80 -9.54 -10.44
CA ASN A 93 -0.47 -10.05 -10.77
C ASN A 93 0.27 -9.07 -11.69
N GLY A 94 1.48 -8.69 -11.26
CA GLY A 94 2.32 -7.71 -11.96
C GLY A 94 1.92 -6.25 -11.70
N ALA A 95 0.97 -5.98 -10.80
CA ALA A 95 0.65 -4.63 -10.38
C ALA A 95 1.64 -4.10 -9.34
N THR A 96 1.79 -2.78 -9.29
CA THR A 96 2.49 -2.04 -8.23
C THR A 96 1.47 -1.54 -7.21
N ALA A 97 1.75 -1.74 -5.92
CA ALA A 97 0.95 -1.19 -4.83
C ALA A 97 1.60 0.10 -4.31
N TYR A 98 0.81 1.17 -4.21
CA TYR A 98 1.20 2.41 -3.53
C TYR A 98 0.39 2.50 -2.25
N VAL A 99 1.06 2.41 -1.10
CA VAL A 99 0.44 2.37 0.22
C VAL A 99 0.98 3.50 1.10
N THR A 100 0.09 4.17 1.84
CA THR A 100 0.45 5.37 2.63
C THR A 100 1.16 5.06 3.95
N LEU A 101 1.16 3.79 4.37
CA LEU A 101 1.85 3.31 5.55
C LEU A 101 2.53 1.99 5.20
N GLU A 102 3.68 1.73 5.81
CA GLU A 102 4.35 0.45 5.63
C GLU A 102 3.41 -0.71 5.98
N PRO A 103 3.31 -1.74 5.11
CA PRO A 103 2.45 -2.89 5.37
C PRO A 103 2.78 -3.54 6.71
N CYS A 104 1.75 -3.79 7.51
CA CYS A 104 1.93 -4.40 8.82
C CYS A 104 2.54 -5.80 8.66
N ASN A 105 3.71 -6.04 9.27
CA ASN A 105 4.36 -7.37 9.31
C ASN A 105 4.10 -8.10 10.65
N HIS A 106 3.00 -7.80 11.32
CA HIS A 106 2.57 -8.55 12.50
C HIS A 106 1.34 -9.37 12.12
N PHE A 107 1.40 -10.67 12.41
CA PHE A 107 0.22 -11.54 12.42
C PHE A 107 -0.72 -11.10 13.55
N GLY A 108 -1.56 -10.11 13.27
CA GLY A 108 -2.59 -9.58 14.16
C GLY A 108 -3.91 -10.36 14.01
N ARG A 109 -5.05 -9.66 14.08
CA ARG A 109 -6.39 -10.28 13.91
C ARG A 109 -6.75 -10.59 12.44
N THR A 110 -5.98 -10.07 11.50
CA THR A 110 -6.00 -10.42 10.07
C THR A 110 -4.55 -10.57 9.58
N PRO A 111 -4.27 -11.54 8.69
CA PRO A 111 -2.91 -11.78 8.17
C PRO A 111 -2.40 -10.67 7.27
#